data_AF-A0A3D4IHL7-F1
#
_entry.id   AF-A0A3D4IHL7-F1
#
_cell.length_a   1.000
_cell.length_b   1.000
_cell.length_c   1.000
_cell.angle_alpha   90.00
_cell.angle_beta   90.00
_cell.angle_gamma   90.00
#
_symmetry.space_group_name_H-M   'P 1'
#
loop_
_entity.id
_entity.type
_entity.pdbx_description
1 polymer ?
#
loop_
_entity_poly.entity_id
_entity_poly.type
_entity_poly.pdbx_seq_one_letter_code
_entity_poly.pdbx_strand_id
1 'polypeptide(L)'
;FMQESTVLPAVPMWFRTTDPQKTDLALDEIGSAKMATDWGHRILSNQSRIYDPMSYHYGSVWPLFTGWASLAGYNYGRPHIGYQALIANALLTFQDAYGYVTELLSGDYNTAFGRSSHHQIWSEAMVVSPLMRGLFGIEAQHAGKTLVFSPQVPADWNTYRIQQLRIGKDVVDMEINRSSNRTQYNFAAQGQGTQIRLEPIYPNDARIKSVLVNGKASTFKTEPFGDGQKLLIPAFTVDKSEVLIQHEGGTGVYVQQTEAPLGGKNTQIKVLRARTEGNVLTLVVEGLAGTQQSVFVRGTKSPIASKEVTVHKRSDEDHEVRMTFTGNPDTFVRQTIRISLR
;
A
#
# COMPACT_ATOMS: atom_id res chain seq x y z
N PHE A 1 28.91 3.16 -7.87
CA PHE A 1 27.97 3.02 -6.74
C PHE A 1 27.63 4.41 -6.24
N MET A 2 26.34 4.74 -6.14
CA MET A 2 25.88 5.96 -5.47
C MET A 2 25.79 5.65 -3.98
N GLN A 3 26.41 6.47 -3.12
CA GLN A 3 26.38 6.26 -1.66
C GLN A 3 25.08 6.76 -1.01
N GLU A 4 24.27 7.51 -1.77
CA GLU A 4 23.08 8.16 -1.26
C GLU A 4 21.85 7.24 -1.32
N SER A 5 21.02 7.28 -0.27
CA SER A 5 19.68 6.68 -0.30
C SER A 5 18.77 7.50 -1.21
N THR A 6 18.22 6.85 -2.24
CA THR A 6 17.37 7.46 -3.26
C THR A 6 16.20 6.57 -3.62
N VAL A 7 15.13 7.17 -4.15
CA VAL A 7 13.91 6.47 -4.59
C VAL A 7 14.09 5.76 -5.94
N LEU A 8 15.17 6.03 -6.67
CA LEU A 8 15.43 5.48 -8.02
C LEU A 8 15.35 3.94 -8.15
N PRO A 9 15.73 3.13 -7.15
CA PRO A 9 15.52 1.68 -7.18
C PRO A 9 14.05 1.25 -7.37
N ALA A 10 13.08 2.12 -7.09
CA ALA A 10 11.67 1.86 -7.37
C ALA A 10 11.39 1.59 -8.86
N VAL A 11 12.21 2.12 -9.78
CA VAL A 11 12.07 1.89 -11.23
C VAL A 11 12.32 0.42 -11.61
N PRO A 12 13.49 -0.19 -11.34
CA PRO A 12 13.69 -1.62 -11.64
C PRO A 12 12.80 -2.54 -10.78
N MET A 13 12.34 -2.08 -9.61
CA MET A 13 11.32 -2.79 -8.81
C MET A 13 9.95 -2.83 -9.49
N TRP A 14 9.56 -1.78 -10.24
CA TRP A 14 8.34 -1.84 -11.06
C TRP A 14 8.39 -3.05 -12.01
N PHE A 15 9.53 -3.28 -12.65
CA PHE A 15 9.70 -4.41 -13.58
C PHE A 15 9.98 -5.76 -12.91
N ARG A 16 9.99 -5.83 -11.57
CA ARG A 16 10.28 -7.05 -10.80
C ARG A 16 11.65 -7.66 -11.11
N THR A 17 12.65 -6.81 -11.35
CA THR A 17 14.00 -7.23 -11.80
C THR A 17 15.08 -7.15 -10.73
N THR A 18 14.74 -6.67 -9.54
CA THR A 18 15.70 -6.50 -8.45
C THR A 18 15.85 -7.75 -7.60
N ASP A 19 17.04 -7.90 -7.00
CA ASP A 19 17.31 -8.94 -6.00
C ASP A 19 16.35 -8.79 -4.80
N PRO A 20 15.67 -9.87 -4.35
CA PRO A 20 14.67 -9.78 -3.28
C PRO A 20 15.21 -9.24 -1.95
N GLN A 21 16.41 -9.65 -1.52
CA GLN A 21 16.97 -9.21 -0.24
C GLN A 21 17.32 -7.73 -0.27
N LYS A 22 17.95 -7.26 -1.36
CA LYS A 22 18.23 -5.83 -1.56
C LYS A 22 16.95 -5.01 -1.69
N THR A 23 15.92 -5.59 -2.30
CA THR A 23 14.61 -4.92 -2.45
C THR A 23 13.97 -4.66 -1.09
N ASP A 24 13.99 -5.65 -0.20
CA ASP A 24 13.42 -5.51 1.13
C ASP A 24 14.09 -4.38 1.92
N LEU A 25 15.43 -4.30 1.89
CA LEU A 25 16.19 -3.24 2.55
C LEU A 25 15.92 -1.86 1.92
N ALA A 26 15.88 -1.79 0.59
CA ALA A 26 15.63 -0.54 -0.12
C ALA A 26 14.20 -0.02 0.12
N LEU A 27 13.20 -0.90 0.22
CA LEU A 27 11.84 -0.50 0.55
C LEU A 27 11.72 0.02 1.99
N ASP A 28 12.48 -0.52 2.95
CA ASP A 28 12.53 0.04 4.30
C ASP A 28 13.09 1.47 4.33
N GLU A 29 14.05 1.78 3.46
CA GLU A 29 14.56 3.16 3.31
C GLU A 29 13.59 4.06 2.53
N ILE A 30 12.99 3.57 1.45
CA ILE A 30 12.01 4.33 0.65
C ILE A 30 10.79 4.70 1.49
N GLY A 31 10.29 3.78 2.31
CA GLY A 31 9.14 4.01 3.19
C GLY A 31 9.45 4.83 4.46
N SER A 32 10.72 5.06 4.77
CA SER A 32 11.13 5.87 5.93
C SER A 32 10.77 7.34 5.75
N ALA A 33 10.50 8.04 6.85
CA ALA A 33 10.25 9.49 6.89
C ALA A 33 11.43 10.35 6.38
N LYS A 34 12.62 9.77 6.24
CA LYS A 34 13.77 10.38 5.56
C LYS A 34 13.51 10.59 4.07
N MET A 35 12.69 9.73 3.47
CA MET A 35 12.32 9.71 2.06
C MET A 35 10.85 10.11 1.87
N ALA A 36 9.93 9.42 2.57
CA ALA A 36 8.51 9.64 2.53
C ALA A 36 8.06 10.84 3.39
N THR A 37 7.30 11.73 2.79
CA THR A 37 6.60 12.84 3.44
C THR A 37 5.09 12.62 3.40
N ASP A 38 4.33 13.52 4.01
CA ASP A 38 2.86 13.50 3.95
C ASP A 38 2.31 13.86 2.57
N TRP A 39 3.14 14.44 1.68
CA TRP A 39 2.78 14.85 0.32
C TRP A 39 3.57 14.11 -0.78
N GLY A 40 4.31 13.05 -0.44
CA GLY A 40 5.00 12.20 -1.40
C GLY A 40 6.45 11.88 -1.03
N HIS A 41 7.21 11.32 -1.97
CA HIS A 41 8.59 10.87 -1.75
C HIS A 41 9.61 11.86 -2.29
N ARG A 42 10.60 12.17 -1.45
CA ARG A 42 11.82 12.85 -1.86
C ARG A 42 12.60 11.97 -2.83
N ILE A 43 13.32 12.59 -3.74
CA ILE A 43 14.24 11.86 -4.63
C ILE A 43 15.43 11.30 -3.83
N LEU A 44 15.88 12.06 -2.83
CA LEU A 44 17.05 11.79 -2.01
C LEU A 44 16.67 11.88 -0.53
N SER A 45 17.33 11.08 0.30
CA SER A 45 17.14 11.14 1.75
C SER A 45 17.50 12.53 2.29
N ASN A 46 16.68 13.04 3.20
CA ASN A 46 16.96 14.30 3.91
C ASN A 46 18.18 14.23 4.85
N GLN A 47 18.79 13.06 5.00
CA GLN A 47 20.06 12.86 5.72
C GLN A 47 21.29 12.95 4.81
N SER A 48 21.08 13.09 3.50
CA SER A 48 22.18 13.25 2.55
C SER A 48 22.91 14.57 2.75
N ARG A 49 24.24 14.55 2.59
CA ARG A 49 25.06 15.78 2.64
C ARG A 49 24.78 16.76 1.51
N ILE A 50 24.24 16.25 0.39
CA ILE A 50 23.88 17.05 -0.77
C ILE A 50 22.37 17.34 -0.83
N TYR A 51 21.63 17.01 0.24
CA TYR A 51 20.20 17.26 0.31
C TYR A 51 19.91 18.75 0.17
N ASP A 52 19.02 19.07 -0.77
CA ASP A 52 18.43 20.40 -0.92
C ASP A 52 16.93 20.21 -1.21
N PRO A 53 16.02 20.60 -0.29
CA PRO A 53 14.59 20.38 -0.44
C PRO A 53 13.99 21.11 -1.65
N MET A 54 14.71 22.06 -2.23
CA MET A 54 14.30 22.88 -3.37
C MET A 54 15.06 22.51 -4.66
N SER A 55 15.94 21.52 -4.60
CA SER A 55 16.68 21.03 -5.75
C SER A 55 15.87 19.99 -6.51
N TYR A 56 15.87 20.14 -7.84
CA TYR A 56 15.18 19.28 -8.81
C TYR A 56 15.52 17.78 -8.68
N HIS A 57 16.76 17.44 -8.28
CA HIS A 57 17.20 16.04 -8.14
C HIS A 57 17.82 15.71 -6.78
N TYR A 58 18.00 16.69 -5.90
CA TYR A 58 18.69 16.48 -4.61
C TYR A 58 17.81 16.59 -3.38
N GLY A 59 16.50 16.74 -3.51
CA GLY A 59 15.65 16.70 -2.32
C GLY A 59 14.18 17.02 -2.51
N SER A 60 13.77 17.54 -3.67
CA SER A 60 12.35 17.76 -3.95
C SER A 60 11.54 16.47 -3.86
N VAL A 61 10.27 16.61 -3.48
CA VAL A 61 9.24 15.60 -3.67
C VAL A 61 8.73 15.69 -5.10
N TRP A 62 8.63 14.55 -5.77
CA TRP A 62 8.11 14.49 -7.14
C TRP A 62 7.01 13.42 -7.20
N PRO A 63 5.76 13.78 -7.51
CA PRO A 63 4.65 12.81 -7.52
C PRO A 63 4.87 11.66 -8.52
N LEU A 64 5.62 11.87 -9.60
CA LEU A 64 6.11 10.81 -10.48
C LEU A 64 6.85 9.70 -9.71
N PHE A 65 7.87 10.07 -8.94
CA PHE A 65 8.69 9.12 -8.19
C PHE A 65 7.93 8.52 -7.00
N THR A 66 7.00 9.28 -6.43
CA THR A 66 6.06 8.79 -5.42
C THR A 66 5.20 7.65 -5.96
N GLY A 67 4.70 7.74 -7.19
CA GLY A 67 3.95 6.66 -7.82
C GLY A 67 4.80 5.41 -8.08
N TRP A 68 6.07 5.59 -8.45
CA TRP A 68 6.99 4.46 -8.59
C TRP A 68 7.28 3.79 -7.25
N ALA A 69 7.50 4.56 -6.17
CA ALA A 69 7.62 4.03 -4.81
C ALA A 69 6.36 3.24 -4.41
N SER A 70 5.17 3.76 -4.77
CA SER A 70 3.90 3.06 -4.53
C SER A 70 3.85 1.70 -5.23
N LEU A 71 4.11 1.67 -6.54
CA LEU A 71 4.14 0.44 -7.35
C LEU A 71 5.18 -0.56 -6.83
N ALA A 72 6.38 -0.08 -6.46
CA ALA A 72 7.42 -0.91 -5.87
C ALA A 72 6.95 -1.55 -4.56
N GLY A 73 6.30 -0.79 -3.67
CA GLY A 73 5.73 -1.31 -2.44
C GLY A 73 4.74 -2.46 -2.72
N TYR A 74 3.78 -2.24 -3.62
CA TYR A 74 2.79 -3.28 -3.96
C TYR A 74 3.39 -4.50 -4.66
N ASN A 75 4.34 -4.31 -5.58
CA ASN A 75 4.96 -5.41 -6.33
C ASN A 75 5.73 -6.41 -5.45
N TYR A 76 6.14 -5.99 -4.26
CA TYR A 76 6.93 -6.80 -3.33
C TYR A 76 6.19 -7.05 -2.00
N GLY A 77 4.87 -6.92 -1.97
CA GLY A 77 4.05 -7.26 -0.80
C GLY A 77 4.29 -6.33 0.39
N ARG A 78 4.56 -5.05 0.13
CA ARG A 78 4.70 -3.96 1.12
C ARG A 78 3.56 -2.96 0.96
N PRO A 79 2.30 -3.38 1.18
CA PRO A 79 1.12 -2.59 0.83
C PRO A 79 1.01 -1.30 1.62
N HIS A 80 1.56 -1.21 2.84
CA HIS A 80 1.57 0.04 3.61
C HIS A 80 2.42 1.12 2.96
N ILE A 81 3.62 0.78 2.48
CA ILE A 81 4.45 1.71 1.69
C ILE A 81 3.70 2.10 0.41
N GLY A 82 3.15 1.10 -0.28
CA GLY A 82 2.34 1.27 -1.48
C GLY A 82 1.20 2.28 -1.31
N TYR A 83 0.37 2.04 -0.30
CA TYR A 83 -0.83 2.82 -0.02
C TYR A 83 -0.51 4.22 0.47
N GLN A 84 0.45 4.37 1.39
CA GLN A 84 0.83 5.68 1.92
C GLN A 84 1.38 6.60 0.82
N ALA A 85 2.09 6.05 -0.16
CA ALA A 85 2.56 6.79 -1.33
C ALA A 85 1.42 7.13 -2.30
N LEU A 86 0.54 6.17 -2.58
CA LEU A 86 -0.61 6.36 -3.49
C LEU A 86 -1.55 7.46 -2.96
N ILE A 87 -1.92 7.41 -1.69
CA ILE A 87 -2.85 8.37 -1.11
C ILE A 87 -2.20 9.73 -0.94
N ALA A 88 -0.91 9.82 -0.62
CA ALA A 88 -0.19 11.11 -0.65
C ALA A 88 -0.30 11.78 -2.03
N ASN A 89 -0.07 11.04 -3.12
CA ASN A 89 -0.26 11.55 -4.48
C ASN A 89 -1.72 11.91 -4.79
N ALA A 90 -2.68 11.07 -4.38
CA ALA A 90 -4.09 11.31 -4.65
C ALA A 90 -4.58 12.58 -3.94
N LEU A 91 -4.12 12.84 -2.71
CA LEU A 91 -4.49 14.02 -1.94
C LEU A 91 -3.96 15.32 -2.56
N LEU A 92 -2.85 15.29 -3.30
CA LEU A 92 -2.37 16.45 -4.06
C LEU A 92 -3.38 16.93 -5.12
N THR A 93 -4.26 16.05 -5.63
CA THR A 93 -5.26 16.43 -6.65
C THR A 93 -6.38 17.35 -6.12
N PHE A 94 -6.42 17.56 -4.81
CA PHE A 94 -7.33 18.50 -4.14
C PHE A 94 -6.62 19.79 -3.70
N GLN A 95 -5.29 19.85 -3.84
CA GLN A 95 -4.48 21.00 -3.45
C GLN A 95 -4.36 21.99 -4.62
N ASP A 96 -4.38 23.28 -4.31
CA ASP A 96 -4.44 24.40 -5.25
C ASP A 96 -5.70 24.37 -6.14
N ALA A 97 -5.73 23.54 -7.18
CA ALA A 97 -6.85 23.41 -8.11
C ALA A 97 -7.29 21.94 -8.26
N TYR A 98 -8.57 21.68 -8.50
CA TYR A 98 -9.04 20.30 -8.60
C TYR A 98 -8.48 19.57 -9.84
N GLY A 99 -7.92 18.38 -9.61
CA GLY A 99 -7.30 17.54 -10.65
C GLY A 99 -5.88 17.98 -11.02
N TYR A 100 -5.38 19.05 -10.43
CA TYR A 100 -4.03 19.57 -10.63
C TYR A 100 -3.00 18.74 -9.87
N VAL A 101 -1.90 18.37 -10.53
CA VAL A 101 -0.72 17.84 -9.83
C VAL A 101 0.54 18.50 -10.41
N THR A 102 1.29 19.14 -9.54
CA THR A 102 2.56 19.79 -9.86
C THR A 102 3.67 18.78 -10.13
N GLU A 103 4.69 19.21 -10.87
CA GLU A 103 5.89 18.39 -11.07
C GLU A 103 6.68 18.21 -9.76
N LEU A 104 6.98 19.30 -9.05
CA LEU A 104 7.82 19.28 -7.86
C LEU A 104 7.18 20.02 -6.70
N LEU A 105 7.34 19.44 -5.52
CA LEU A 105 7.12 20.08 -4.24
C LEU A 105 8.43 20.11 -3.44
N SER A 106 8.52 21.02 -2.49
CA SER A 106 9.65 21.06 -1.56
C SER A 106 9.76 19.72 -0.82
N GLY A 107 11.00 19.31 -0.57
CA GLY A 107 11.31 18.15 0.28
C GLY A 107 10.90 18.34 1.73
N ASP A 108 10.80 19.57 2.22
CA ASP A 108 10.56 19.86 3.66
C ASP A 108 9.21 20.50 3.94
N TYR A 109 8.56 21.06 2.93
CA TYR A 109 7.27 21.73 3.04
C TYR A 109 6.32 21.28 1.94
N ASN A 110 5.04 21.12 2.25
CA ASN A 110 4.03 20.83 1.26
C ASN A 110 3.73 22.07 0.39
N THR A 111 4.61 22.41 -0.53
CA THR A 111 4.43 23.57 -1.42
C THR A 111 5.25 23.39 -2.70
N ALA A 112 4.64 23.76 -3.83
CA ALA A 112 5.36 23.83 -5.10
C ALA A 112 6.38 24.98 -5.09
N PHE A 113 7.38 24.91 -5.97
CA PHE A 113 8.37 25.98 -6.10
C PHE A 113 8.65 26.34 -7.55
N GLY A 114 9.15 27.56 -7.78
CA GLY A 114 9.13 28.24 -9.09
C GLY A 114 9.88 27.57 -10.26
N ARG A 115 10.56 26.44 -10.04
CA ARG A 115 11.16 25.61 -11.10
C ARG A 115 10.29 24.42 -11.50
N SER A 116 9.13 24.25 -10.86
CA SER A 116 8.17 23.18 -11.12
C SER A 116 7.28 23.52 -12.31
N SER A 117 7.06 22.55 -13.21
CA SER A 117 5.93 22.61 -14.13
C SER A 117 4.63 22.56 -13.34
N HIS A 118 3.73 23.52 -13.59
CA HIS A 118 2.47 23.59 -12.87
C HIS A 118 1.63 22.32 -13.09
N HIS A 119 1.45 21.85 -14.32
CA HIS A 119 0.62 20.68 -14.64
C HIS A 119 1.49 19.61 -15.29
N GLN A 120 1.65 18.45 -14.66
CA GLN A 120 2.48 17.38 -15.19
C GLN A 120 1.72 16.05 -15.31
N ILE A 121 1.43 15.67 -16.56
CA ILE A 121 0.74 14.42 -16.92
C ILE A 121 1.44 13.19 -16.31
N TRP A 122 2.77 13.17 -16.25
CA TRP A 122 3.53 12.07 -15.62
C TRP A 122 3.22 11.91 -14.14
N SER A 123 3.09 13.02 -13.40
CA SER A 123 2.70 13.06 -11.99
C SER A 123 1.24 12.65 -11.79
N GLU A 124 0.32 13.11 -12.65
CA GLU A 124 -1.11 12.72 -12.59
C GLU A 124 -1.31 11.22 -12.85
N ALA A 125 -0.59 10.68 -13.85
CA ALA A 125 -0.63 9.26 -14.17
C ALA A 125 -0.20 8.37 -12.99
N MET A 126 0.51 8.93 -12.00
CA MET A 126 0.95 8.27 -10.79
C MET A 126 -0.08 8.24 -9.65
N VAL A 127 -1.31 8.66 -9.90
CA VAL A 127 -2.49 8.23 -9.13
C VAL A 127 -3.09 6.96 -9.77
N VAL A 128 -3.28 6.98 -11.09
CA VAL A 128 -3.95 5.92 -11.84
C VAL A 128 -3.14 4.62 -11.87
N SER A 129 -1.83 4.71 -12.15
CA SER A 129 -1.00 3.51 -12.33
C SER A 129 -0.87 2.68 -11.05
N PRO A 130 -0.53 3.26 -9.87
CA PRO A 130 -0.45 2.49 -8.64
C PRO A 130 -1.82 2.04 -8.12
N LEU A 131 -2.90 2.80 -8.37
CA LEU A 131 -4.26 2.35 -8.07
C LEU A 131 -4.59 1.04 -8.83
N MET A 132 -4.40 1.04 -10.15
CA MET A 132 -4.78 -0.09 -11.00
C MET A 132 -3.82 -1.27 -10.87
N ARG A 133 -2.51 -1.03 -10.99
CA ARG A 133 -1.49 -2.10 -11.04
C ARG A 133 -0.93 -2.46 -9.67
N GLY A 134 -1.03 -1.58 -8.69
CA GLY A 134 -0.54 -1.79 -7.32
C GLY A 134 -1.66 -2.25 -6.40
N LEU A 135 -2.54 -1.33 -5.98
CA LEU A 135 -3.61 -1.57 -5.02
C LEU A 135 -4.58 -2.67 -5.48
N PHE A 136 -5.03 -2.63 -6.74
CA PHE A 136 -5.88 -3.68 -7.30
C PHE A 136 -5.09 -4.83 -7.93
N GLY A 137 -3.80 -4.66 -8.20
CA GLY A 137 -2.95 -5.70 -8.79
C GLY A 137 -3.48 -6.22 -10.14
N ILE A 138 -4.03 -5.33 -10.98
CA ILE A 138 -4.56 -5.68 -12.30
C ILE A 138 -3.42 -5.80 -13.31
N GLU A 139 -3.30 -6.97 -13.93
CA GLU A 139 -2.39 -7.17 -15.06
C GLU A 139 -3.04 -7.95 -16.20
N ALA A 140 -2.71 -7.56 -17.43
CA ALA A 140 -3.08 -8.27 -18.64
C ALA A 140 -1.93 -9.18 -19.09
N GLN A 141 -2.19 -10.47 -19.23
CA GLN A 141 -1.24 -11.45 -19.74
C GLN A 141 -1.76 -12.12 -21.01
N HIS A 142 -0.86 -12.76 -21.76
CA HIS A 142 -1.19 -13.50 -22.99
C HIS A 142 -2.00 -12.67 -24.00
N ALA A 143 -1.56 -11.42 -24.24
CA ALA A 143 -2.25 -10.45 -25.09
C ALA A 143 -3.71 -10.17 -24.68
N GLY A 144 -3.98 -10.13 -23.38
CA GLY A 144 -5.30 -9.83 -22.82
C GLY A 144 -6.23 -11.04 -22.72
N LYS A 145 -5.72 -12.27 -22.88
CA LYS A 145 -6.51 -13.51 -22.64
C LYS A 145 -6.61 -13.88 -21.17
N THR A 146 -5.71 -13.36 -20.34
CA THR A 146 -5.70 -13.61 -18.90
C THR A 146 -5.65 -12.28 -18.15
N LEU A 147 -6.64 -12.06 -17.29
CA LEU A 147 -6.63 -11.03 -16.27
C LEU A 147 -6.02 -11.63 -15.00
N VAL A 148 -4.89 -11.10 -14.56
CA VAL A 148 -4.40 -11.30 -13.19
C VAL A 148 -5.02 -10.24 -12.31
N PHE A 149 -5.57 -10.66 -11.17
CA PHE A 149 -6.16 -9.77 -10.18
C PHE A 149 -5.58 -10.11 -8.80
N SER A 150 -4.69 -9.25 -8.29
CA SER A 150 -3.96 -9.45 -7.03
C SER A 150 -4.20 -8.28 -6.06
N PRO A 151 -5.41 -8.16 -5.48
CA PRO A 151 -5.76 -7.01 -4.67
C PRO A 151 -4.98 -6.97 -3.34
N GLN A 152 -4.55 -5.75 -2.98
CA GLN A 152 -3.83 -5.37 -1.77
C GLN A 152 -4.47 -4.14 -1.11
N VAL A 153 -5.80 -4.16 -1.00
CA VAL A 153 -6.61 -3.04 -0.47
C VAL A 153 -6.41 -2.88 1.04
N PRO A 154 -6.60 -1.65 1.58
CA PRO A 154 -6.59 -1.40 3.03
C PRO A 154 -7.47 -2.37 3.82
N ALA A 155 -7.06 -2.63 5.06
CA ALA A 155 -7.77 -3.58 5.92
C ALA A 155 -9.23 -3.15 6.19
N ASP A 156 -9.50 -1.84 6.23
CA ASP A 156 -10.81 -1.25 6.49
C ASP A 156 -11.76 -1.20 5.27
N TRP A 157 -11.31 -1.59 4.09
CA TRP A 157 -12.15 -1.68 2.90
C TRP A 157 -12.92 -3.00 2.87
N ASN A 158 -14.17 -2.96 3.34
CA ASN A 158 -15.06 -4.12 3.29
C ASN A 158 -15.62 -4.38 1.89
N THR A 159 -15.87 -3.32 1.13
CA THR A 159 -16.51 -3.42 -0.19
C THR A 159 -15.85 -2.51 -1.20
N TYR A 160 -15.63 -3.00 -2.41
CA TYR A 160 -15.21 -2.17 -3.53
C TYR A 160 -15.65 -2.79 -4.85
N ARG A 161 -15.78 -1.95 -5.88
CA ARG A 161 -16.21 -2.34 -7.22
C ARG A 161 -15.27 -1.77 -8.27
N ILE A 162 -14.99 -2.57 -9.29
CA ILE A 162 -14.22 -2.18 -10.47
C ILE A 162 -15.11 -2.50 -11.66
N GLN A 163 -15.51 -1.46 -12.40
CA GLN A 163 -16.47 -1.61 -13.50
C GLN A 163 -15.84 -1.18 -14.81
N GLN A 164 -16.33 -1.76 -15.91
CA GLN A 164 -15.90 -1.48 -17.27
C GLN A 164 -14.40 -1.72 -17.49
N LEU A 165 -13.81 -2.71 -16.79
CA LEU A 165 -12.41 -3.07 -17.01
C LEU A 165 -12.29 -3.78 -18.36
N ARG A 166 -11.66 -3.10 -19.32
CA ARG A 166 -11.38 -3.66 -20.65
C ARG A 166 -10.13 -4.53 -20.60
N ILE A 167 -10.25 -5.79 -21.01
CA ILE A 167 -9.15 -6.76 -21.07
C ILE A 167 -9.24 -7.54 -22.38
N GLY A 168 -8.27 -7.34 -23.27
CA GLY A 168 -8.33 -7.92 -24.61
C GLY A 168 -9.58 -7.47 -25.36
N LYS A 169 -10.51 -8.40 -25.63
CA LYS A 169 -11.81 -8.14 -26.28
C LYS A 169 -12.98 -8.12 -25.31
N ASP A 170 -12.72 -8.30 -24.02
CA ASP A 170 -13.74 -8.49 -23.01
C ASP A 170 -13.84 -7.26 -22.10
N VAL A 171 -15.01 -7.10 -21.50
CA VAL A 171 -15.26 -6.15 -20.43
C VAL A 171 -15.63 -6.94 -19.19
N VAL A 172 -14.94 -6.68 -18.08
CA VAL A 172 -15.14 -7.36 -16.81
C VAL A 172 -15.54 -6.36 -15.73
N ASP A 173 -16.64 -6.65 -15.05
CA ASP A 173 -17.03 -5.99 -13.81
C ASP A 173 -16.69 -6.90 -12.63
N MET A 174 -16.23 -6.31 -11.53
CA MET A 174 -15.82 -7.01 -10.32
C MET A 174 -16.44 -6.31 -9.10
N GLU A 175 -17.06 -7.09 -8.23
CA GLU A 175 -17.55 -6.64 -6.93
C GLU A 175 -16.99 -7.53 -5.82
N ILE A 176 -16.39 -6.89 -4.82
CA ILE A 176 -15.73 -7.58 -3.72
C ILE A 176 -16.41 -7.22 -2.41
N ASN A 177 -16.72 -8.24 -1.61
CA ASN A 177 -17.28 -8.09 -0.27
C ASN A 177 -16.42 -8.90 0.72
N ARG A 178 -15.92 -8.25 1.77
CA ARG A 178 -15.04 -8.80 2.79
C ARG A 178 -15.71 -8.71 4.15
N SER A 179 -15.58 -9.79 4.92
CA SER A 179 -15.84 -9.86 6.35
C SER A 179 -14.61 -10.48 7.04
N SER A 180 -14.65 -10.60 8.36
CA SER A 180 -13.55 -11.15 9.15
C SER A 180 -13.18 -12.60 8.87
N ASN A 181 -14.10 -13.39 8.30
CA ASN A 181 -13.91 -14.83 8.05
C ASN A 181 -14.18 -15.24 6.60
N ARG A 182 -14.50 -14.28 5.73
CA ARG A 182 -14.93 -14.54 4.37
C ARG A 182 -14.55 -13.39 3.45
N THR A 183 -14.12 -13.74 2.24
CA THR A 183 -14.06 -12.80 1.11
C THR A 183 -14.81 -13.39 -0.06
N GLN A 184 -15.71 -12.60 -0.65
CA GLN A 184 -16.47 -12.96 -1.83
C GLN A 184 -16.11 -12.02 -2.98
N TYR A 185 -15.81 -12.61 -4.13
CA TYR A 185 -15.59 -11.93 -5.39
C TYR A 185 -16.71 -12.32 -6.34
N ASN A 186 -17.41 -11.33 -6.88
CA ASN A 186 -18.39 -11.52 -7.93
C ASN A 186 -17.85 -10.89 -9.20
N PHE A 187 -17.89 -11.66 -10.28
CA PHE A 187 -17.42 -11.25 -11.59
C PHE A 187 -18.58 -11.30 -12.59
N ALA A 188 -18.62 -10.33 -13.48
CA ALA A 188 -19.48 -10.33 -14.66
C ALA A 188 -18.65 -9.95 -15.89
N ALA A 189 -18.52 -10.85 -16.84
CA ALA A 189 -17.78 -10.62 -18.07
C ALA A 189 -18.67 -10.63 -19.31
N GLN A 190 -18.37 -9.75 -20.25
CA GLN A 190 -18.96 -9.71 -21.59
C GLN A 190 -17.82 -9.84 -22.61
N GLY A 191 -17.85 -10.89 -23.45
CA GLY A 191 -16.83 -11.09 -24.49
C GLY A 191 -16.55 -12.56 -24.82
N GLN A 192 -15.29 -12.87 -25.14
CA GLN A 192 -14.79 -14.14 -25.69
C GLN A 192 -14.22 -15.11 -24.63
N GLY A 193 -14.44 -14.86 -23.33
CA GLY A 193 -14.11 -15.82 -22.26
C GLY A 193 -12.70 -15.66 -21.70
N THR A 194 -12.38 -14.44 -21.26
CA THR A 194 -11.14 -14.13 -20.52
C THR A 194 -10.95 -15.09 -19.34
N GLN A 195 -9.71 -15.50 -19.11
CA GLN A 195 -9.33 -16.24 -17.91
C GLN A 195 -9.03 -15.26 -16.78
N ILE A 196 -9.53 -15.51 -15.58
CA ILE A 196 -9.12 -14.78 -14.37
C ILE A 196 -8.18 -15.64 -13.56
N ARG A 197 -7.02 -15.08 -13.20
CA ARG A 197 -6.11 -15.61 -12.18
C ARG A 197 -6.18 -14.70 -10.95
N LEU A 198 -6.87 -15.19 -9.93
CA LEU A 198 -7.13 -14.46 -8.69
C LEU A 198 -6.02 -14.76 -7.67
N GLU A 199 -5.33 -13.71 -7.22
CA GLU A 199 -4.14 -13.78 -6.37
C GLU A 199 -4.19 -12.81 -5.16
N PRO A 200 -5.23 -12.82 -4.32
CA PRO A 200 -5.36 -11.86 -3.23
C PRO A 200 -4.31 -12.07 -2.15
N ILE A 201 -3.91 -10.97 -1.51
CA ILE A 201 -2.93 -10.99 -0.43
C ILE A 201 -3.65 -10.98 0.92
N TYR A 202 -3.23 -11.88 1.81
CA TYR A 202 -3.72 -11.99 3.17
C TYR A 202 -2.59 -11.74 4.18
N PRO A 203 -2.89 -11.29 5.41
CA PRO A 203 -1.92 -11.30 6.50
C PRO A 203 -1.38 -12.72 6.77
N ASN A 204 -0.15 -12.82 7.29
CA ASN A 204 0.52 -14.11 7.53
C ASN A 204 -0.20 -15.02 8.54
N ASP A 205 -1.00 -14.46 9.44
CA ASP A 205 -1.79 -15.25 10.41
C ASP A 205 -3.15 -15.70 9.87
N ALA A 206 -3.51 -15.32 8.64
CA ALA A 206 -4.71 -15.82 7.98
C ALA A 206 -4.51 -17.29 7.58
N ARG A 207 -5.52 -18.13 7.87
CA ARG A 207 -5.57 -19.51 7.43
C ARG A 207 -6.73 -19.70 6.47
N ILE A 208 -6.43 -19.92 5.20
CA ILE A 208 -7.42 -20.23 4.17
C ILE A 208 -7.98 -21.64 4.42
N LYS A 209 -9.29 -21.73 4.59
CA LYS A 209 -10.01 -22.98 4.90
C LYS A 209 -10.55 -23.64 3.65
N SER A 210 -11.13 -22.84 2.77
CA SER A 210 -11.75 -23.32 1.54
C SER A 210 -11.80 -22.19 0.51
N VAL A 211 -11.79 -22.60 -0.75
CA VAL A 211 -12.07 -21.74 -1.90
C VAL A 211 -13.13 -22.44 -2.74
N LEU A 212 -14.25 -21.77 -2.98
CA LEU A 212 -15.29 -22.22 -3.90
C LEU A 212 -15.27 -21.31 -5.13
N VAL A 213 -15.30 -21.90 -6.32
CA VAL A 213 -15.52 -21.21 -7.59
C VAL A 213 -16.83 -21.71 -8.15
N ASN A 214 -17.81 -20.82 -8.31
CA ASN A 214 -19.17 -21.14 -8.78
C ASN A 214 -19.81 -22.28 -7.95
N GLY A 215 -19.66 -22.21 -6.62
CA GLY A 215 -20.17 -23.20 -5.68
C GLY A 215 -19.40 -24.53 -5.62
N LYS A 216 -18.38 -24.73 -6.46
CA LYS A 216 -17.56 -25.96 -6.48
C LYS A 216 -16.23 -25.74 -5.79
N ALA A 217 -15.78 -26.72 -5.02
CA ALA A 217 -14.46 -26.66 -4.38
C ALA A 217 -13.34 -26.52 -5.43
N SER A 218 -12.46 -25.56 -5.20
CA SER A 218 -11.26 -25.33 -6.03
C SER A 218 -10.01 -25.58 -5.20
N THR A 219 -8.95 -26.05 -5.86
CA THR A 219 -7.64 -26.16 -5.22
C THR A 219 -7.05 -24.77 -5.04
N PHE A 220 -6.16 -24.61 -4.06
CA PHE A 220 -5.44 -23.36 -3.84
C PHE A 220 -4.07 -23.62 -3.21
N LYS A 221 -3.18 -22.64 -3.30
CA LYS A 221 -1.88 -22.64 -2.61
C LYS A 221 -1.66 -21.29 -1.96
N THR A 222 -0.95 -21.26 -0.84
CA THR A 222 -0.45 -20.02 -0.27
C THR A 222 1.07 -19.99 -0.35
N GLU A 223 1.63 -18.81 -0.62
CA GLU A 223 3.08 -18.59 -0.63
C GLU A 223 3.43 -17.28 0.10
N PRO A 224 4.59 -17.21 0.77
CA PRO A 224 5.07 -15.96 1.36
C PRO A 224 5.18 -14.85 0.31
N PHE A 225 4.71 -13.65 0.64
CA PHE A 225 4.78 -12.49 -0.23
C PHE A 225 4.92 -11.19 0.58
N GLY A 226 6.16 -10.71 0.69
CA GLY A 226 6.47 -9.49 1.45
C GLY A 226 6.10 -9.60 2.93
N ASP A 227 5.20 -8.75 3.38
CA ASP A 227 4.70 -8.72 4.76
C ASP A 227 3.47 -9.62 5.00
N GLY A 228 2.98 -10.29 3.96
CA GLY A 228 1.85 -11.22 4.02
C GLY A 228 2.09 -12.49 3.21
N GLN A 229 0.98 -13.11 2.81
CA GLN A 229 0.96 -14.31 1.97
C GLN A 229 0.02 -14.11 0.79
N LYS A 230 0.43 -14.63 -0.37
CA LYS A 230 -0.37 -14.63 -1.58
C LYS A 230 -1.16 -15.93 -1.68
N LEU A 231 -2.46 -15.83 -1.94
CA LEU A 231 -3.32 -16.98 -2.22
C LEU A 231 -3.44 -17.18 -3.73
N LEU A 232 -2.91 -18.30 -4.23
CA LEU A 232 -2.96 -18.67 -5.64
C LEU A 232 -4.16 -19.58 -5.91
N ILE A 233 -5.08 -19.11 -6.75
CA ILE A 233 -6.23 -19.89 -7.22
C ILE A 233 -6.02 -20.21 -8.72
N PRO A 234 -6.22 -21.47 -9.17
CA PRO A 234 -6.14 -21.83 -10.57
C PRO A 234 -7.00 -20.91 -11.44
N ALA A 235 -6.50 -20.58 -12.62
CA ALA A 235 -7.22 -19.71 -13.53
C ALA A 235 -8.54 -20.38 -13.98
N PHE A 236 -9.58 -19.55 -14.15
CA PHE A 236 -10.89 -20.00 -14.61
C PHE A 236 -11.47 -19.01 -15.63
N THR A 237 -12.28 -19.51 -16.56
CA THR A 237 -13.02 -18.66 -17.50
C THR A 237 -14.03 -17.83 -16.73
N VAL A 238 -14.00 -16.51 -16.91
CA VAL A 238 -14.99 -15.62 -16.31
C VAL A 238 -16.20 -15.43 -17.22
N ASP A 239 -17.37 -15.59 -16.64
CA ASP A 239 -18.68 -15.21 -17.17
C ASP A 239 -19.45 -14.45 -16.07
N LYS A 240 -20.59 -14.95 -15.58
CA LYS A 240 -21.14 -14.58 -14.28
C LYS A 240 -20.61 -15.56 -13.23
N SER A 241 -19.46 -15.24 -12.67
CA SER A 241 -18.72 -16.14 -11.77
C SER A 241 -18.63 -15.59 -10.34
N GLU A 242 -18.65 -16.48 -9.36
CA GLU A 242 -18.46 -16.18 -7.94
C GLU A 242 -17.26 -16.96 -7.41
N VAL A 243 -16.38 -16.27 -6.66
CA VAL A 243 -15.34 -16.91 -5.86
C VAL A 243 -15.59 -16.60 -4.38
N LEU A 244 -15.76 -17.64 -3.58
CA LEU A 244 -15.92 -17.56 -2.14
C LEU A 244 -14.70 -18.13 -1.44
N ILE A 245 -14.03 -17.30 -0.64
CA ILE A 245 -12.86 -17.66 0.15
C ILE A 245 -13.26 -17.62 1.62
N GLN A 246 -13.16 -18.75 2.31
CA GLN A 246 -13.34 -18.82 3.76
C GLN A 246 -11.98 -18.86 4.44
N HIS A 247 -11.80 -18.07 5.48
CA HIS A 247 -10.56 -18.01 6.24
C HIS A 247 -10.81 -17.78 7.73
N GLU A 248 -9.80 -18.07 8.53
CA GLU A 248 -9.74 -17.71 9.95
C GLU A 248 -8.51 -16.84 10.21
N GLY A 249 -8.57 -15.99 11.23
CA GLY A 249 -7.51 -15.00 11.46
C GLY A 249 -7.46 -13.96 10.33
N GLY A 250 -6.31 -13.33 10.16
CA GLY A 250 -6.13 -12.21 9.23
C GLY A 250 -6.13 -10.89 9.98
N THR A 251 -5.03 -10.63 10.67
CA THR A 251 -4.81 -9.37 11.38
C THR A 251 -4.29 -8.32 10.40
N GLY A 252 -5.20 -7.52 9.85
CA GLY A 252 -4.90 -6.40 8.97
C GLY A 252 -4.52 -5.15 9.75
N VAL A 253 -3.67 -4.32 9.14
CA VAL A 253 -3.26 -3.01 9.70
C VAL A 253 -3.55 -1.95 8.65
N TYR A 254 -4.05 -0.80 9.07
CA TYR A 254 -4.21 0.37 8.20
C TYR A 254 -3.91 1.67 8.95
N VAL A 255 -3.69 2.73 8.19
CA VAL A 255 -3.52 4.10 8.69
C VAL A 255 -4.51 5.00 7.98
N GLN A 256 -4.96 6.03 8.68
CA GLN A 256 -5.75 7.11 8.10
C GLN A 256 -4.79 8.23 7.71
N GLN A 257 -4.68 8.49 6.41
CA GLN A 257 -3.92 9.62 5.91
C GLN A 257 -4.84 10.80 5.65
N THR A 258 -4.37 11.98 6.01
CA THR A 258 -5.08 13.24 5.80
C THR A 258 -4.29 14.15 4.89
N GLU A 259 -4.98 15.10 4.27
CA GLU A 259 -4.33 16.14 3.48
C GLU A 259 -3.31 16.92 4.33
N ALA A 260 -2.10 17.07 3.83
CA ALA A 260 -1.09 17.92 4.47
C ALA A 260 -1.43 19.39 4.20
N PRO A 261 -1.44 20.28 5.21
CA PRO A 261 -1.67 21.70 5.00
C PRO A 261 -0.66 22.29 3.99
N LEU A 262 -1.09 23.26 3.16
CA LEU A 262 -0.18 23.99 2.28
C LEU A 262 0.92 24.69 3.11
N GLY A 263 2.18 24.48 2.72
CA GLY A 263 3.36 24.92 3.48
C GLY A 263 3.61 24.14 4.78
N GLY A 264 2.83 23.10 5.06
CA GLY A 264 2.96 22.24 6.24
C GLY A 264 4.20 21.35 6.18
N LYS A 265 4.64 20.88 7.36
CA LYS A 265 5.75 19.94 7.52
C LYS A 265 5.27 18.49 7.56
N ASN A 266 6.19 17.55 7.39
CA ASN A 266 5.95 16.10 7.52
C ASN A 266 5.63 15.75 8.98
N THR A 267 4.50 15.10 9.23
CA THR A 267 4.02 14.80 10.59
C THR A 267 3.41 13.41 10.74
N GLN A 268 2.84 12.82 9.68
CA GLN A 268 2.08 11.57 9.82
C GLN A 268 3.00 10.37 10.03
N ILE A 269 2.51 9.39 10.79
CA ILE A 269 3.21 8.12 11.02
C ILE A 269 3.50 7.41 9.69
N LYS A 270 4.67 6.79 9.58
CA LYS A 270 5.05 5.94 8.46
C LYS A 270 5.04 4.48 8.92
N VAL A 271 4.18 3.66 8.33
CA VAL A 271 4.21 2.20 8.55
C VAL A 271 5.12 1.57 7.52
N LEU A 272 6.26 1.07 7.97
CA LEU A 272 7.23 0.39 7.11
C LEU A 272 6.85 -1.08 7.02
N ARG A 273 6.69 -1.77 8.14
CA ARG A 273 6.35 -3.21 8.18
C ARG A 273 5.13 -3.45 9.06
N ALA A 274 4.29 -4.40 8.65
CA ALA A 274 3.23 -4.96 9.49
C ALA A 274 3.10 -6.46 9.25
N ARG A 275 3.63 -7.27 10.18
CA ARG A 275 3.69 -8.73 10.04
C ARG A 275 3.09 -9.42 11.25
N THR A 276 2.24 -10.41 11.03
CA THR A 276 1.64 -11.19 12.11
C THR A 276 2.19 -12.60 12.10
N GLU A 277 2.72 -13.05 13.23
CA GLU A 277 3.23 -14.41 13.42
C GLU A 277 2.55 -15.01 14.64
N GLY A 278 1.70 -16.02 14.41
CA GLY A 278 0.87 -16.62 15.46
C GLY A 278 -0.07 -15.59 16.10
N ASN A 279 0.21 -15.21 17.35
CA ASN A 279 -0.56 -14.24 18.13
C ASN A 279 0.23 -12.96 18.42
N VAL A 280 1.22 -12.64 17.59
CA VAL A 280 2.02 -11.41 17.73
C VAL A 280 2.00 -10.65 16.43
N LEU A 281 1.48 -9.42 16.46
CA LEU A 281 1.64 -8.42 15.42
C LEU A 281 2.93 -7.65 15.68
N THR A 282 3.86 -7.67 14.73
CA THR A 282 5.08 -6.87 14.75
C THR A 282 4.95 -5.73 13.76
N LEU A 283 5.05 -4.50 14.26
CA LEU A 283 5.06 -3.28 13.48
C LEU A 283 6.45 -2.67 13.46
N VAL A 284 6.90 -2.21 12.30
CA VAL A 284 8.03 -1.28 12.19
C VAL A 284 7.47 0.04 11.69
N VAL A 285 7.53 1.05 12.53
CA VAL A 285 6.91 2.37 12.29
C VAL A 285 7.90 3.48 12.56
N GLU A 286 7.72 4.61 11.88
CA GLU A 286 8.39 5.86 12.18
C GLU A 286 7.36 6.94 12.48
N GLY A 287 7.47 7.57 13.65
CA GLY A 287 6.58 8.63 14.07
C GLY A 287 7.32 9.84 14.60
N LEU A 288 6.65 10.99 14.62
CA LEU A 288 7.25 12.25 15.04
C LEU A 288 7.48 12.27 16.55
N ALA A 289 8.72 12.52 16.98
CA ALA A 289 9.08 12.58 18.39
C ALA A 289 8.25 13.62 19.16
N GLY A 290 7.89 13.28 20.40
CA GLY A 290 7.03 14.11 21.25
C GLY A 290 5.54 13.96 20.95
N THR A 291 5.15 13.12 19.98
CA THR A 291 3.75 12.89 19.62
C THR A 291 3.28 11.49 19.99
N GLN A 292 1.98 11.36 20.23
CA GLN A 292 1.28 10.08 20.24
C GLN A 292 0.58 9.93 18.89
N GLN A 293 0.81 8.81 18.20
CA GLN A 293 0.23 8.54 16.89
C GLN A 293 -0.41 7.15 16.87
N SER A 294 -1.31 6.94 15.91
CA SER A 294 -2.16 5.77 15.86
C SER A 294 -1.96 4.97 14.58
N VAL A 295 -2.06 3.65 14.72
CA VAL A 295 -2.41 2.75 13.62
C VAL A 295 -3.71 2.05 13.99
N PHE A 296 -4.37 1.45 13.01
CA PHE A 296 -5.59 0.70 13.24
C PHE A 296 -5.37 -0.76 12.89
N VAL A 297 -5.81 -1.63 13.79
CA VAL A 297 -5.69 -3.09 13.67
C VAL A 297 -7.09 -3.66 13.51
N ARG A 298 -7.31 -4.35 12.39
CA ARG A 298 -8.60 -4.94 12.03
C ARG A 298 -8.48 -6.44 11.83
N GLY A 299 -9.36 -7.22 12.45
CA GLY A 299 -9.38 -8.67 12.34
C GLY A 299 -10.15 -9.35 13.48
N THR A 300 -10.14 -10.69 13.49
CA THR A 300 -10.84 -11.48 14.53
C THR A 300 -10.13 -11.49 15.88
N LYS A 301 -8.83 -11.16 15.92
CA LYS A 301 -8.04 -11.12 17.15
C LYS A 301 -7.90 -9.69 17.63
N SER A 302 -8.06 -9.48 18.93
CA SER A 302 -7.95 -8.16 19.55
C SER A 302 -6.52 -7.89 20.00
N PRO A 303 -5.92 -6.74 19.68
CA PRO A 303 -4.65 -6.34 20.24
C PRO A 303 -4.75 -6.12 21.76
N ILE A 304 -3.68 -6.46 22.48
CA ILE A 304 -3.58 -6.30 23.93
C ILE A 304 -2.68 -5.10 24.23
N ALA A 305 -3.14 -4.21 25.12
CA ALA A 305 -2.35 -3.08 25.58
C ALA A 305 -1.08 -3.54 26.31
N SER A 306 -0.02 -2.75 26.21
CA SER A 306 1.28 -3.02 26.82
C SER A 306 1.87 -1.73 27.40
N LYS A 307 3.14 -1.78 27.85
CA LYS A 307 3.87 -0.56 28.23
C LYS A 307 4.19 0.34 27.02
N GLU A 308 4.21 -0.22 25.81
CA GLU A 308 4.57 0.49 24.58
C GLU A 308 3.35 1.05 23.84
N VAL A 309 2.18 0.42 24.00
CA VAL A 309 0.96 0.81 23.28
C VAL A 309 -0.29 0.80 24.15
N THR A 310 -1.18 1.76 23.90
CA THR A 310 -2.56 1.71 24.40
C THR A 310 -3.48 1.22 23.28
N VAL A 311 -4.57 0.54 23.67
CA VAL A 311 -5.54 -0.03 22.73
C VAL A 311 -6.92 0.53 23.06
N HIS A 312 -7.57 1.12 22.05
CA HIS A 312 -8.94 1.60 22.13
C HIS A 312 -9.81 0.83 21.14
N LYS A 313 -10.83 0.14 21.66
CA LYS A 313 -11.78 -0.62 20.84
C LYS A 313 -12.69 0.35 20.08
N ARG A 314 -12.74 0.23 18.74
CA ARG A 314 -13.68 1.00 17.88
C ARG A 314 -14.90 0.16 17.51
N SER A 315 -14.70 -1.14 17.26
CA SER A 315 -15.74 -2.15 17.09
C SER A 315 -15.21 -3.52 17.55
N ASP A 316 -15.99 -4.60 17.41
CA ASP A 316 -15.52 -5.95 17.73
C ASP A 316 -14.31 -6.40 16.91
N GLU A 317 -14.19 -5.89 15.69
CA GLU A 317 -13.13 -6.29 14.75
C GLU A 317 -12.14 -5.17 14.45
N ASP A 318 -12.29 -3.97 15.01
CA ASP A 318 -11.48 -2.79 14.68
C ASP A 318 -11.01 -2.07 15.95
N HIS A 319 -9.70 -1.85 16.05
CA HIS A 319 -9.04 -1.32 17.23
C HIS A 319 -8.06 -0.22 16.83
N GLU A 320 -8.10 0.91 17.53
CA GLU A 320 -7.05 1.93 17.45
C GLU A 320 -5.92 1.55 18.41
N VAL A 321 -4.70 1.45 17.89
CA VAL A 321 -3.49 1.23 18.67
C VAL A 321 -2.69 2.52 18.67
N ARG A 322 -2.52 3.12 19.85
CA ARG A 322 -1.75 4.36 20.02
C ARG A 322 -0.39 4.06 20.60
N MET A 323 0.64 4.74 20.09
CA MET A 323 2.03 4.63 20.54
C MET A 323 2.65 6.01 20.65
N THR A 324 3.58 6.16 21.61
CA THR A 324 4.29 7.42 21.85
C THR A 324 5.71 7.33 21.31
N PHE A 325 6.11 8.34 20.55
CA PHE A 325 7.46 8.43 20.00
C PHE A 325 8.31 9.35 20.87
N THR A 326 9.28 8.80 21.60
CA THR A 326 10.20 9.57 22.44
C THR A 326 11.50 9.82 21.68
N GLY A 327 11.97 11.06 21.64
CA GLY A 327 13.20 11.45 20.95
C GLY A 327 13.39 12.95 20.91
N ASN A 328 14.36 13.41 20.11
CA ASN A 328 14.58 14.85 19.91
C ASN A 328 13.38 15.47 19.17
N PRO A 329 12.89 16.64 19.59
CA PRO A 329 11.80 17.33 18.90
C PRO A 329 12.03 17.46 17.39
N ASP A 330 10.95 17.44 16.62
CA ASP A 330 10.95 17.55 15.15
C ASP A 330 11.72 16.45 14.39
N THR A 331 12.06 15.35 15.04
CA THR A 331 12.70 14.19 14.38
C THR A 331 11.76 12.99 14.36
N PHE A 332 11.82 12.21 13.26
CA PHE A 332 11.11 10.94 13.18
C PHE A 332 11.92 9.85 13.88
N VAL A 333 11.25 9.07 14.72
CA VAL A 333 11.84 7.98 15.50
C VAL A 333 11.29 6.65 15.01
N ARG A 334 12.19 5.73 14.64
CA ARG A 334 11.83 4.36 14.29
C ARG A 334 11.63 3.52 15.54
N GLN A 335 10.51 2.80 15.60
CA GLN A 335 10.22 1.81 16.64
C GLN A 335 9.81 0.48 16.01
N THR A 336 10.25 -0.61 16.63
CA THR A 336 9.74 -1.96 16.38
C THR A 336 8.86 -2.35 17.55
N ILE A 337 7.55 -2.43 17.32
CA ILE A 337 6.56 -2.68 18.38
C ILE A 337 6.00 -4.09 18.20
N ARG A 338 5.95 -4.85 19.29
CA ARG A 338 5.38 -6.21 19.31
C ARG A 338 4.11 -6.23 20.14
N ILE A 339 2.98 -6.46 19.47
CA ILE A 339 1.64 -6.40 20.05
C ILE A 339 1.10 -7.82 20.15
N SER A 340 0.82 -8.27 21.36
CA SER A 340 0.12 -9.54 21.58
C SER A 340 -1.34 -9.43 21.13
N LEU A 341 -1.86 -10.51 20.55
CA LEU A 341 -3.22 -10.64 20.04
C LEU A 341 -3.95 -11.75 20.82
N ARG A 342 -5.24 -11.56 21.12
CA ARG A 342 -6.10 -12.58 21.75
C ARG A 342 -7.40 -12.79 21.01
#